data_AF-A0A2G4GNC8-F1
#
_entry.id   AF-A0A2G4GNC8-F1
#
_cell.length_a   1.000
_cell.length_b   1.000
_cell.length_c   1.000
_cell.angle_alpha   90.00
_cell.angle_beta   90.00
_cell.angle_gamma   90.00
#
_symmetry.space_group_name_H-M   'P 1'
#
loop_
_entity.id
_entity.type
_entity.pdbx_description
1 polymer ?
#
loop_
_entity_poly.entity_id
_entity_poly.type
_entity_poly.pdbx_seq_one_letter_code
_entity_poly.pdbx_strand_id
1 'polypeptide(L)'
;MRKFRVLIVLFVTFAFLAWVLGWSSLLTVRTIHIEGIAPNSALKGKQLIAESGIRVGEKMARAHVSTLSVLKEKYPKIESIALKRSWPSTITIVVKEKNAIASVYFNGVYQLYGEDGLPFARVATPPSDLPVITGRETAGIKAAVSIYRSLPADLASQVVTLTARTNDLIEFTIGKTRITWGSSDDSATKIKVLRVLLKTSAMKIDVSAPLSPTTR
;
A
#
# COMPACT_ATOMS: atom_id res chain seq x y z
N MET A 1 -24.43 -25.63 -49.88
CA MET A 1 -25.44 -25.88 -48.81
C MET A 1 -24.86 -26.39 -47.49
N ARG A 2 -23.97 -27.40 -47.47
CA ARG A 2 -23.40 -27.96 -46.21
C ARG A 2 -22.67 -26.94 -45.33
N LYS A 3 -21.82 -26.08 -45.92
CA LYS A 3 -21.08 -25.03 -45.19
C LYS A 3 -22.00 -23.98 -44.54
N PHE A 4 -23.12 -23.65 -45.17
CA PHE A 4 -24.09 -22.67 -44.66
C PHE A 4 -24.86 -23.22 -43.45
N ARG A 5 -25.25 -24.50 -43.48
CA ARG A 5 -25.86 -25.18 -42.32
C ARG A 5 -24.92 -25.23 -41.12
N VAL A 6 -23.63 -25.51 -41.35
CA VAL A 6 -22.61 -25.51 -40.28
C VAL A 6 -22.44 -24.13 -39.65
N LEU A 7 -22.42 -23.06 -40.46
CA LEU A 7 -22.34 -21.68 -39.97
C LEU A 7 -23.56 -21.28 -39.12
N ILE A 8 -24.77 -21.66 -39.54
CA ILE A 8 -25.99 -21.39 -38.76
C ILE A 8 -25.95 -22.12 -37.42
N VAL A 9 -25.55 -23.40 -37.40
CA VAL A 9 -25.47 -24.17 -36.15
C VAL A 9 -24.46 -23.56 -35.19
N LEU A 10 -23.29 -23.14 -35.68
CA LEU A 10 -22.28 -22.43 -34.87
C LEU A 10 -22.84 -21.12 -34.29
N PHE A 11 -23.51 -20.32 -35.11
CA PHE A 11 -24.11 -19.05 -34.67
C PHE A 11 -25.19 -19.25 -33.61
N VAL A 12 -26.12 -20.18 -33.83
CA VAL A 12 -27.19 -20.49 -32.88
C VAL A 12 -26.62 -21.02 -31.56
N THR A 13 -25.61 -21.90 -31.63
CA THR A 13 -24.93 -22.42 -30.43
C THR A 13 -24.25 -21.30 -29.66
N PHE A 14 -23.58 -20.39 -30.36
CA PHE A 14 -22.93 -19.23 -29.74
C PHE A 14 -23.94 -18.26 -29.11
N ALA A 15 -25.04 -17.96 -29.81
CA ALA A 15 -26.12 -17.12 -29.29
C ALA A 15 -26.79 -17.73 -28.07
N PHE A 16 -27.02 -19.06 -28.09
CA PHE A 16 -27.57 -19.78 -26.94
C PHE A 16 -26.62 -19.76 -25.73
N LEU A 17 -25.32 -20.00 -25.94
CA LEU A 17 -24.32 -19.87 -24.87
C LEU A 17 -24.29 -18.45 -24.30
N ALA A 18 -24.29 -17.43 -25.15
CA ALA A 18 -24.31 -16.04 -24.73
C ALA A 18 -25.58 -15.72 -23.91
N TRP A 19 -26.73 -16.24 -24.31
CA TRP A 19 -27.99 -16.09 -23.56
C TRP A 19 -27.95 -16.81 -22.21
N VAL A 20 -27.43 -18.03 -22.14
CA VAL A 20 -27.25 -18.76 -20.88
C VAL A 20 -26.32 -17.96 -19.96
N LEU A 21 -25.19 -17.47 -20.46
CA LEU A 21 -24.22 -16.68 -19.69
C LEU A 21 -24.78 -15.32 -19.22
N GLY A 22 -25.62 -14.66 -20.03
CA GLY A 22 -26.13 -13.32 -19.75
C GLY A 22 -27.48 -13.25 -19.01
N TRP A 23 -28.35 -14.24 -19.20
CA TRP A 23 -29.74 -14.22 -18.72
C TRP A 23 -30.15 -15.43 -17.88
N SER A 24 -29.41 -16.55 -17.89
CA SER A 24 -29.78 -17.72 -17.07
C SER A 24 -29.74 -17.42 -15.57
N SER A 25 -30.69 -17.98 -14.82
CA SER A 25 -30.70 -17.96 -13.36
C SER A 25 -29.62 -18.86 -12.74
N LEU A 26 -29.10 -19.83 -13.52
CA LEU A 26 -28.05 -20.75 -13.09
C LEU A 26 -26.71 -20.06 -12.82
N LEU A 27 -26.46 -18.91 -13.46
CA LEU A 27 -25.21 -18.16 -13.40
C LEU A 27 -25.37 -16.84 -12.65
N THR A 28 -26.02 -16.95 -11.50
CA THR A 28 -26.24 -15.84 -10.57
C THR A 28 -25.31 -15.94 -9.36
N VAL A 29 -24.94 -14.80 -8.81
CA VAL A 29 -24.15 -14.71 -7.59
C VAL A 29 -25.00 -15.26 -6.44
N ARG A 30 -24.61 -16.40 -5.89
CA ARG A 30 -25.20 -16.97 -4.66
C ARG A 30 -24.37 -16.66 -3.44
N THR A 31 -23.06 -16.61 -3.62
CA THR A 31 -22.11 -16.48 -2.51
C THR A 31 -21.09 -15.41 -2.86
N ILE A 32 -20.87 -14.49 -1.90
CA ILE A 32 -19.84 -13.46 -1.98
C ILE A 32 -18.86 -13.70 -0.84
N HIS A 33 -17.62 -13.97 -1.19
CA HIS A 33 -16.51 -14.09 -0.25
C HIS A 33 -15.62 -12.86 -0.33
N ILE A 34 -15.00 -12.53 0.79
CA ILE A 34 -13.92 -11.56 0.86
C ILE A 34 -12.68 -12.26 1.40
N GLU A 35 -11.57 -12.03 0.72
CA GLU A 35 -10.25 -12.57 1.08
C GLU A 35 -9.24 -11.42 1.25
N GLY A 36 -8.20 -11.67 2.05
CA GLY A 36 -7.07 -10.75 2.22
C GLY A 36 -7.27 -9.63 3.26
N ILE A 37 -8.37 -9.67 4.01
CA ILE A 37 -8.59 -8.81 5.18
C ILE A 37 -8.11 -9.53 6.44
N ALA A 38 -7.25 -8.86 7.21
CA ALA A 38 -6.80 -9.41 8.49
C ALA A 38 -7.97 -9.44 9.51
N PRO A 39 -8.05 -10.46 10.39
CA PRO A 39 -9.14 -10.57 11.38
C PRO A 39 -9.33 -9.33 12.27
N ASN A 40 -8.22 -8.63 12.57
CA ASN A 40 -8.19 -7.41 13.40
C ASN A 40 -8.17 -6.11 12.57
N SER A 41 -8.46 -6.19 11.27
CA SER A 41 -8.49 -5.00 10.42
C SER A 41 -9.68 -4.10 10.76
N ALA A 42 -9.47 -2.79 10.66
CA ALA A 42 -10.56 -1.82 10.68
C ALA A 42 -11.53 -2.00 9.49
N LEU A 43 -11.09 -2.67 8.42
CA LEU A 43 -11.93 -3.00 7.28
C LEU A 43 -12.83 -4.19 7.63
N LYS A 44 -14.14 -3.94 7.70
CA LYS A 44 -15.13 -4.99 7.95
C LYS A 44 -15.58 -5.60 6.64
N GLY A 45 -15.33 -6.89 6.44
CA GLY A 45 -15.72 -7.60 5.21
C GLY A 45 -17.20 -7.43 4.85
N LYS A 46 -18.11 -7.58 5.82
CA LYS A 46 -19.56 -7.37 5.59
C LYS A 46 -19.88 -5.97 5.04
N GLN A 47 -19.19 -4.94 5.54
CA GLN A 47 -19.37 -3.57 5.08
C GLN A 47 -18.84 -3.39 3.65
N LEU A 48 -17.66 -3.93 3.35
CA LEU A 48 -17.11 -3.89 2.00
C LEU A 48 -17.99 -4.60 0.99
N ILE A 49 -18.61 -5.74 1.34
CA ILE A 49 -19.58 -6.41 0.46
C ILE A 49 -20.78 -5.50 0.21
N ALA A 50 -21.37 -4.90 1.26
CA ALA A 50 -22.53 -4.02 1.12
C ALA A 50 -22.23 -2.79 0.23
N GLU A 51 -21.01 -2.27 0.31
CA GLU A 51 -20.58 -1.09 -0.44
C GLU A 51 -19.95 -1.42 -1.81
N SER A 52 -19.67 -2.69 -2.11
CA SER A 52 -19.04 -3.14 -3.36
C SER A 52 -19.90 -2.93 -4.62
N GLY A 53 -21.20 -2.68 -4.43
CA GLY A 53 -22.20 -2.64 -5.49
C GLY A 53 -22.63 -4.02 -6.01
N ILE A 54 -21.93 -5.10 -5.64
CA ILE A 54 -22.23 -6.47 -6.06
C ILE A 54 -23.27 -7.07 -5.13
N ARG A 55 -24.35 -7.61 -5.70
CA ARG A 55 -25.47 -8.16 -4.94
C ARG A 55 -25.67 -9.65 -5.20
N VAL A 56 -26.13 -10.35 -4.17
CA VAL A 56 -26.64 -11.72 -4.33
C VAL A 56 -27.84 -11.68 -5.30
N GLY A 57 -27.87 -12.61 -6.25
CA GLY A 57 -28.85 -12.68 -7.34
C GLY A 57 -28.41 -11.95 -8.62
N GLU A 58 -27.34 -11.15 -8.59
CA GLU A 58 -26.79 -10.51 -9.78
C GLU A 58 -26.23 -11.55 -10.76
N LYS A 59 -26.18 -11.22 -12.06
CA LYS A 59 -25.58 -12.09 -13.08
C LYS A 59 -24.06 -12.08 -12.94
N MET A 60 -23.45 -13.26 -12.89
CA MET A 60 -21.99 -13.42 -12.76
C MET A 60 -21.20 -12.65 -13.82
N ALA A 61 -21.74 -12.57 -15.05
CA ALA A 61 -21.15 -11.83 -16.16
C ALA A 61 -21.21 -10.30 -16.01
N ARG A 62 -22.14 -9.78 -15.20
CA ARG A 62 -22.38 -8.33 -15.01
C ARG A 62 -21.67 -7.75 -13.79
N ALA A 63 -21.27 -8.58 -12.84
CA ALA A 63 -20.43 -8.12 -11.74
C ALA A 63 -19.08 -7.67 -12.32
N HIS A 64 -18.70 -6.41 -12.15
CA HIS A 64 -17.48 -5.84 -12.74
C HIS A 64 -16.56 -5.25 -11.68
N VAL A 65 -15.25 -5.29 -11.91
CA VAL A 65 -14.26 -4.69 -10.99
C VAL A 65 -14.44 -3.16 -10.89
N SER A 66 -15.00 -2.52 -11.91
CA SER A 66 -15.27 -1.08 -11.92
C SER A 66 -16.23 -0.63 -10.81
N THR A 67 -17.12 -1.50 -10.33
CA THR A 67 -18.00 -1.19 -9.19
C THR A 67 -17.21 -1.11 -7.88
N LEU A 68 -16.03 -1.75 -7.82
CA LEU A 68 -15.16 -1.78 -6.65
C LEU A 68 -14.26 -0.54 -6.54
N SER A 69 -14.15 0.28 -7.58
CA SER A 69 -13.32 1.50 -7.56
C SER A 69 -13.74 2.46 -6.44
N VAL A 70 -15.03 2.54 -6.15
CA VAL A 70 -15.60 3.34 -5.05
C VAL A 70 -15.02 2.92 -3.69
N LEU A 71 -14.77 1.63 -3.50
CA LEU A 71 -14.16 1.13 -2.26
C LEU A 71 -12.72 1.63 -2.11
N LYS A 72 -11.94 1.67 -3.20
CA LYS A 72 -10.56 2.14 -3.17
C LYS A 72 -10.47 3.63 -2.85
N GLU A 73 -11.41 4.43 -3.36
CA GLU A 73 -11.51 5.86 -3.06
C GLU A 73 -11.95 6.11 -1.61
N LYS A 74 -12.92 5.34 -1.12
CA LYS A 74 -13.46 5.49 0.23
C LYS A 74 -12.53 4.95 1.32
N TYR A 75 -11.73 3.94 1.01
CA TYR A 75 -10.84 3.27 1.96
C TYR A 75 -9.38 3.35 1.50
N PRO A 76 -8.64 4.41 1.86
CA PRO A 76 -7.24 4.59 1.47
C PRO A 76 -6.32 3.45 1.93
N LYS A 77 -6.71 2.68 2.94
CA LYS A 77 -6.02 1.47 3.41
C LYS A 77 -5.96 0.35 2.36
N ILE A 78 -6.81 0.38 1.33
CA ILE A 78 -6.82 -0.62 0.26
C ILE A 78 -5.72 -0.28 -0.76
N GLU A 79 -4.75 -1.19 -0.93
CA GLU A 79 -3.70 -1.08 -1.94
C GLU A 79 -4.24 -1.49 -3.32
N SER A 80 -4.85 -2.67 -3.36
CA SER A 80 -5.48 -3.21 -4.56
C SER A 80 -6.73 -4.00 -4.21
N ILE A 81 -7.66 -4.02 -5.17
CA ILE A 81 -8.91 -4.77 -5.07
C ILE A 81 -9.13 -5.48 -6.40
N ALA A 82 -9.46 -6.76 -6.32
CA ALA A 82 -9.68 -7.60 -7.49
C ALA A 82 -10.94 -8.43 -7.32
N LEU A 83 -11.56 -8.74 -8.44
CA LEU A 83 -12.75 -9.59 -8.51
C LEU A 83 -12.37 -10.92 -9.13
N LYS A 84 -12.46 -12.01 -8.36
CA LYS A 84 -12.34 -13.39 -8.86
C LYS A 84 -13.73 -14.00 -8.97
N ARG A 85 -13.97 -14.71 -10.08
CA ARG A 85 -15.22 -15.42 -10.34
C ARG A 85 -14.96 -16.92 -10.28
N SER A 86 -15.64 -17.59 -9.37
CA SER A 86 -15.66 -19.05 -9.26
C SER A 86 -17.01 -19.52 -9.76
N TRP A 87 -17.05 -19.89 -11.04
CA TRP A 87 -18.26 -20.39 -11.67
C TRP A 87 -18.74 -21.68 -11.00
N PRO A 88 -20.07 -21.90 -10.88
CA PRO A 88 -21.13 -21.14 -11.52
C PRO A 88 -21.67 -19.93 -10.73
N SER A 89 -21.41 -19.81 -9.43
CA SER A 89 -22.23 -18.93 -8.57
C SER A 89 -21.49 -18.15 -7.48
N THR A 90 -20.16 -18.19 -7.45
CA THR A 90 -19.38 -17.59 -6.36
C THR A 90 -18.51 -16.45 -6.86
N ILE A 91 -18.59 -15.32 -6.17
CA ILE A 91 -17.70 -14.19 -6.36
C ILE A 91 -16.80 -14.06 -5.14
N THR A 92 -15.50 -13.89 -5.40
CA THR A 92 -14.53 -13.56 -4.36
C THR A 92 -13.95 -12.19 -4.64
N ILE A 93 -14.15 -11.27 -3.70
CA ILE A 93 -13.50 -9.96 -3.68
C ILE A 93 -12.18 -10.12 -2.93
N VAL A 94 -11.08 -10.02 -3.65
CA VAL A 94 -9.73 -10.11 -3.08
C VAL A 94 -9.26 -8.71 -2.78
N VAL A 95 -9.02 -8.42 -1.50
CA VAL A 95 -8.54 -7.11 -1.03
C VAL A 95 -7.10 -7.27 -0.57
N LYS A 96 -6.20 -6.41 -1.05
CA LYS A 96 -4.86 -6.27 -0.50
C LYS A 96 -4.80 -4.99 0.32
N GLU A 97 -4.53 -5.11 1.61
CA GLU A 97 -4.30 -3.96 2.48
C GLU A 97 -2.89 -3.38 2.25
N LYS A 98 -2.78 -2.05 2.33
CA LYS A 98 -1.49 -1.36 2.30
C LYS A 98 -0.67 -1.75 3.52
N ASN A 99 0.60 -2.05 3.29
CA ASN A 99 1.57 -2.20 4.36
C ASN A 99 2.05 -0.82 4.85
N ALA A 100 2.08 -0.62 6.16
CA ALA A 100 2.66 0.58 6.75
C ALA A 100 4.17 0.41 6.88
N ILE A 101 4.93 1.45 6.51
CA ILE A 101 6.39 1.46 6.67
C ILE A 101 6.86 2.45 7.74
N ALA A 102 6.03 3.44 8.07
CA ALA A 102 6.37 4.46 9.05
C ALA A 102 5.11 5.09 9.65
N SER A 103 5.22 5.53 10.90
CA SER A 103 4.26 6.40 11.55
C SER A 103 4.76 7.84 11.51
N VAL A 104 4.01 8.75 10.92
CA VAL A 104 4.35 10.18 10.87
C VAL A 104 3.51 10.93 11.90
N TYR A 105 4.16 11.66 12.79
CA TYR A 105 3.49 12.59 13.70
C TYR A 105 3.47 13.99 13.11
N PHE A 106 2.28 14.49 12.78
CA PHE A 106 2.09 15.81 12.18
C PHE A 106 0.76 16.42 12.64
N ASN A 107 0.77 17.72 12.99
CA ASN A 107 -0.41 18.46 13.46
C ASN A 107 -1.18 17.75 14.59
N GLY A 108 -0.47 17.14 15.54
CA GLY A 108 -1.08 16.49 16.70
C GLY A 108 -1.67 15.10 16.43
N VAL A 109 -1.47 14.52 15.25
CA VAL A 109 -2.04 13.21 14.86
C VAL A 109 -0.96 12.31 14.29
N TYR A 110 -1.04 11.00 14.59
CA TYR A 110 -0.23 9.99 13.92
C TYR A 110 -0.90 9.50 12.64
N GLN A 111 -0.14 9.50 11.56
CA GLN A 111 -0.55 9.03 10.25
C GLN A 111 0.34 7.87 9.82
N LEU A 112 -0.24 6.77 9.35
CA LEU A 112 0.50 5.66 8.79
C LEU A 112 0.79 5.94 7.32
N TYR A 113 2.06 5.80 6.95
CA TYR A 113 2.54 5.98 5.59
C TYR A 113 2.86 4.64 4.95
N GLY A 114 2.47 4.48 3.69
CA GLY A 114 2.73 3.27 2.91
C GLY A 114 4.05 3.32 2.16
N GLU A 115 4.36 2.23 1.47
CA GLU A 115 5.53 2.12 0.58
C GLU A 115 5.54 3.14 -0.55
N ASP A 116 4.39 3.72 -0.92
CA ASP A 116 4.28 4.81 -1.88
C ASP A 116 4.69 6.18 -1.30
N GLY A 117 4.90 6.26 0.02
CA GLY A 117 5.25 7.49 0.73
C GLY A 117 4.05 8.41 0.97
N LEU A 118 2.83 7.89 0.88
CA LEU A 118 1.59 8.63 1.11
C LEU A 118 0.91 8.19 2.41
N PRO A 119 0.24 9.13 3.13
CA PRO A 119 -0.57 8.78 4.29
C PRO A 119 -1.81 8.02 3.85
N PHE A 120 -2.17 6.94 4.55
CA PHE A 120 -3.38 6.16 4.24
C PHE A 120 -4.27 5.87 5.46
N ALA A 121 -3.76 6.03 6.68
CA ALA A 121 -4.55 5.82 7.90
C ALA A 121 -4.14 6.80 9.00
N ARG A 122 -5.06 7.09 9.91
CA ARG A 122 -4.81 7.85 11.15
C ARG A 122 -4.94 6.91 12.34
N VAL A 123 -4.04 7.03 13.30
CA VAL A 123 -4.04 6.22 14.52
C VAL A 123 -3.84 7.14 15.73
N ALA A 124 -4.38 6.74 16.88
CA ALA A 124 -4.15 7.45 18.14
C ALA A 124 -2.73 7.20 18.67
N THR A 125 -2.26 5.96 18.54
CA THR A 125 -0.94 5.51 18.97
C THR A 125 -0.23 4.81 17.81
N PRO A 126 1.05 5.12 17.55
CA PRO A 126 1.81 4.46 16.50
C PRO A 126 2.04 2.98 16.87
N PRO A 127 1.98 2.05 15.90
CA PRO A 127 2.44 0.67 16.09
C PRO A 127 3.91 0.64 16.54
N SER A 128 4.24 -0.23 17.50
CA SER A 128 5.57 -0.30 18.12
C SER A 128 6.66 -0.83 17.21
N ASP A 129 6.28 -1.54 16.15
CA ASP A 129 7.13 -2.12 15.12
C ASP A 129 7.48 -1.13 13.99
N LEU A 130 6.85 0.05 13.98
CA LEU A 130 7.09 1.08 12.97
C LEU A 130 7.92 2.23 13.54
N PRO A 131 8.86 2.78 12.75
CA PRO A 131 9.56 4.00 13.14
C PRO A 131 8.59 5.19 13.22
N VAL A 132 8.93 6.16 14.06
CA VAL A 132 8.21 7.43 14.15
C VAL A 132 8.99 8.54 13.45
N ILE A 133 8.37 9.15 12.44
CA ILE A 133 8.90 10.33 11.75
C ILE A 133 8.16 11.55 12.29
N THR A 134 8.91 12.56 12.75
CA THR A 134 8.35 13.83 13.24
C THR A 134 8.83 14.98 12.37
N GLY A 135 8.01 16.01 12.20
CA GLY A 135 8.39 17.20 11.45
C GLY A 135 7.40 18.34 11.63
N ARG A 136 7.86 19.56 11.33
CA ARG A 136 7.05 20.80 11.42
C ARG A 136 6.38 21.17 10.12
N GLU A 137 6.97 20.76 9.00
CA GLU A 137 6.55 21.15 7.66
C GLU A 137 6.34 19.92 6.78
N THR A 138 5.37 20.00 5.88
CA THR A 138 5.06 18.92 4.93
C THR A 138 6.26 18.57 4.05
N ALA A 139 7.07 19.55 3.66
CA ALA A 139 8.27 19.34 2.86
C ALA A 139 9.31 18.50 3.62
N GLY A 140 9.59 18.84 4.88
CA GLY A 140 10.46 18.07 5.76
C GLY A 140 10.00 16.64 5.98
N ILE A 141 8.70 16.43 6.19
CA ILE A 141 8.11 15.10 6.33
C ILE A 141 8.31 14.27 5.06
N LYS A 142 8.00 14.84 3.90
CA LYS A 142 8.18 14.15 2.62
C LYS A 142 9.65 13.75 2.41
N ALA A 143 10.58 14.66 2.71
CA ALA A 143 12.01 14.38 2.61
C ALA A 143 12.44 13.26 3.58
N ALA A 144 11.98 13.28 4.84
CA ALA A 144 12.31 12.24 5.81
C ALA A 144 11.72 10.86 5.47
N VAL A 145 10.48 10.81 4.98
CA VAL A 145 9.88 9.57 4.45
C VAL A 145 10.68 9.04 3.26
N SER A 146 11.11 9.93 2.35
CA SER A 146 11.94 9.56 1.20
C SER A 146 13.29 8.98 1.62
N ILE A 147 13.96 9.60 2.61
CA ILE A 147 15.22 9.08 3.17
C ILE A 147 15.00 7.73 3.84
N TYR A 148 13.98 7.60 4.69
CA TYR A 148 13.71 6.31 5.34
C TYR A 148 13.50 5.18 4.33
N ARG A 149 12.79 5.46 3.22
CA ARG A 149 12.59 4.51 2.13
C ARG A 149 13.86 4.18 1.34
N SER A 150 14.83 5.09 1.30
CA SER A 150 16.10 4.87 0.61
C SER A 150 17.10 4.07 1.47
N LEU A 151 16.88 4.00 2.78
CA LEU A 151 17.71 3.21 3.68
C LEU A 151 17.59 1.70 3.37
N PRO A 152 18.72 0.98 3.29
CA PRO A 152 18.73 -0.47 3.28
C PRO A 152 18.02 -1.06 4.50
N ALA A 153 17.38 -2.22 4.34
CA ALA A 153 16.56 -2.84 5.39
C ALA A 153 17.32 -3.03 6.72
N ASP A 154 18.62 -3.36 6.67
CA ASP A 154 19.52 -3.52 7.83
C ASP A 154 19.73 -2.23 8.62
N LEU A 155 19.71 -1.07 7.95
CA LEU A 155 19.82 0.23 8.60
C LEU A 155 18.45 0.72 9.04
N ALA A 156 17.43 0.60 8.18
CA ALA A 156 16.06 1.03 8.45
C ALA A 156 15.48 0.37 9.72
N SER A 157 15.78 -0.91 9.96
CA SER A 157 15.34 -1.63 11.16
C SER A 157 15.94 -1.14 12.46
N GLN A 158 17.04 -0.39 12.42
CA GLN A 158 17.70 0.18 13.59
C GLN A 158 17.22 1.60 13.91
N VAL A 159 16.42 2.18 13.03
CA VAL A 159 15.95 3.55 13.19
C VAL A 159 14.60 3.56 13.88
N VAL A 160 14.57 4.09 15.11
CA VAL A 160 13.34 4.21 15.91
C VAL A 160 12.62 5.53 15.62
N THR A 161 13.38 6.62 15.49
CA THR A 161 12.83 7.97 15.28
C THR A 161 13.63 8.73 14.22
N LEU A 162 12.93 9.33 13.25
CA LEU A 162 13.44 10.39 12.36
C LEU A 162 12.83 11.73 12.76
N THR A 163 13.64 12.78 12.76
CA THR A 163 13.19 14.14 12.97
C THR A 163 13.58 15.01 11.78
N ALA A 164 12.58 15.54 11.08
CA ALA A 164 12.73 16.53 10.02
C ALA A 164 12.55 17.93 10.60
N ARG A 165 13.66 18.62 10.89
CA ARG A 165 13.60 20.02 11.34
C ARG A 165 13.24 20.94 10.18
N THR A 166 13.86 20.70 9.03
CA THR A 166 13.57 21.28 7.72
C THR A 166 13.67 20.18 6.66
N ASN A 167 13.42 20.49 5.39
CA ASN A 167 13.68 19.58 4.27
C ASN A 167 15.16 19.21 4.08
N ASP A 168 16.07 20.04 4.59
CA ASP A 168 17.52 19.88 4.44
C ASP A 168 18.23 19.57 5.77
N LEU A 169 17.49 19.35 6.85
CA LEU A 169 18.03 18.98 8.15
C LEU A 169 17.19 17.86 8.75
N ILE A 170 17.60 16.64 8.42
CA ILE A 170 16.97 15.41 8.87
C ILE A 170 17.96 14.66 9.75
N GLU A 171 17.50 14.29 10.94
CA GLU A 171 18.30 13.63 11.96
C GLU A 171 17.63 12.31 12.37
N PHE A 172 18.43 11.28 12.61
CA PHE A 172 17.97 10.03 13.21
C PHE A 172 19.08 9.37 14.02
N THR A 173 18.77 8.25 14.66
CA THR A 173 19.73 7.49 15.47
C THR A 173 19.76 6.06 14.99
N ILE A 174 20.97 5.50 14.93
CA ILE A 174 21.22 4.06 14.73
C ILE A 174 22.00 3.58 15.95
N GLY A 175 21.40 2.69 16.74
CA GLY A 175 21.97 2.26 18.02
C GLY A 175 22.18 3.44 18.97
N LYS A 176 23.45 3.81 19.23
CA LYS A 176 23.83 4.97 20.06
C LYS A 176 24.35 6.16 19.26
N THR A 177 24.46 6.02 17.94
CA THR A 177 25.07 7.02 17.07
C THR A 177 24.01 7.93 16.48
N ARG A 178 24.15 9.23 16.70
CA ARG A 178 23.30 10.26 16.09
C ARG A 178 23.79 10.56 14.68
N ILE A 179 22.87 10.56 13.73
CA ILE A 179 23.16 10.77 12.31
C ILE A 179 22.45 12.04 11.86
N THR A 180 23.21 12.96 11.27
CA THR A 180 22.70 14.12 10.55
C THR A 180 22.80 13.82 9.06
N TRP A 181 21.66 13.78 8.37
CA TRP A 181 21.59 13.36 6.97
C TRP A 181 21.61 14.49 5.96
N GLY A 182 21.06 15.66 6.33
CA GLY A 182 20.83 16.76 5.40
C GLY A 182 19.59 16.54 4.51
N SER A 183 19.66 16.95 3.23
CA SER A 183 18.62 16.73 2.21
C SER A 183 18.51 15.26 1.77
N SER A 184 17.43 14.90 1.07
CA SER A 184 17.21 13.56 0.50
C SER A 184 18.13 13.18 -0.67
N ASP A 185 18.90 14.14 -1.18
CA ASP A 185 19.75 13.97 -2.35
C ASP A 185 20.96 13.06 -2.06
N ASP A 186 21.47 12.43 -3.11
CA ASP A 186 22.64 11.54 -3.07
C ASP A 186 22.56 10.43 -2.02
N SER A 187 21.35 9.98 -1.70
CA SER A 187 21.09 8.96 -0.66
C SER A 187 21.99 7.74 -0.82
N ALA A 188 22.16 7.21 -2.06
CA ALA A 188 23.03 6.06 -2.33
C ALA A 188 24.50 6.29 -1.93
N THR A 189 25.03 7.48 -2.17
CA THR A 189 26.41 7.86 -1.80
C THR A 189 26.51 8.06 -0.28
N LYS A 190 25.55 8.76 0.33
CA LYS A 190 25.48 8.96 1.79
C LYS A 190 25.41 7.64 2.56
N ILE A 191 24.66 6.65 2.06
CA ILE A 191 24.59 5.30 2.65
C ILE A 191 25.98 4.64 2.68
N LYS A 192 26.75 4.74 1.59
CA LYS A 192 28.11 4.17 1.52
C LYS A 192 29.03 4.81 2.55
N VAL A 193 29.00 6.15 2.64
CA VAL A 193 29.79 6.90 3.63
C VAL A 193 29.36 6.53 5.05
N LEU A 194 28.07 6.54 5.33
CA LEU A 194 27.52 6.17 6.64
C LEU A 194 27.98 4.78 7.07
N ARG A 195 27.94 3.78 6.18
CA ARG A 195 28.41 2.42 6.50
C ARG A 195 29.88 2.34 6.88
N VAL A 196 30.73 3.18 6.29
CA VAL A 196 32.15 3.26 6.67
C VAL A 196 32.29 3.92 8.05
N LEU A 197 31.58 5.02 8.28
CA LEU A 197 31.65 5.78 9.53
C LEU A 197 31.01 5.06 10.73
N LEU A 198 29.99 4.22 10.52
CA LEU A 198 29.43 3.41 11.61
C LEU A 198 30.43 2.42 12.21
N LYS A 199 31.53 2.10 11.50
CA LYS A 199 32.60 1.22 12.01
C LYS A 199 33.55 1.91 12.97
N THR A 200 33.56 3.25 13.02
CA THR A 200 34.53 4.01 13.85
C THR A 200 34.02 4.27 15.28
N SER A 201 32.85 3.71 15.64
CA SER A 201 32.20 3.92 16.96
C SER A 201 31.95 5.38 17.32
N ALA A 202 31.84 6.27 16.33
CA ALA A 202 31.53 7.68 16.54
C ALA A 202 30.16 7.88 17.20
N MET A 203 30.06 8.86 18.10
CA MET A 203 28.78 9.20 18.73
C MET A 203 27.92 10.05 17.82
N LYS A 204 28.54 10.86 16.94
CA LYS A 204 27.86 11.71 15.97
C LYS A 204 28.49 11.55 14.59
N ILE A 205 27.65 11.33 13.60
CA ILE A 205 28.03 11.22 12.18
C ILE A 205 27.22 12.24 11.39
N ASP A 206 27.90 13.13 10.67
CA ASP A 206 27.27 14.05 9.73
C ASP A 206 27.59 13.65 8.29
N VAL A 207 26.55 13.28 7.53
CA VAL A 207 26.60 12.95 6.10
C VAL A 207 25.83 13.95 5.24
N SER A 208 25.46 15.12 5.78
CA SER A 208 24.79 16.19 5.05
C SER A 208 25.61 16.73 3.87
N ALA A 209 26.94 16.74 4.02
CA ALA A 209 27.91 17.02 2.96
C ALA A 209 28.72 15.74 2.66
N PRO A 210 28.36 14.93 1.64
CA PRO A 210 29.01 13.64 1.39
C PRO A 210 30.51 13.76 1.05
N LEU A 211 30.94 14.91 0.53
CA LEU A 211 32.34 15.19 0.17
C LEU A 211 33.18 15.73 1.34
N SER A 212 32.55 16.10 2.46
CA SER A 212 33.22 16.60 3.68
C SER A 212 32.51 16.10 4.95
N PRO A 213 32.37 14.77 5.16
CA PRO A 213 31.68 14.26 6.34
C PRO A 213 32.49 14.55 7.60
N THR A 214 31.81 14.88 8.70
CA THR A 214 32.45 15.09 10.00
C THR A 214 31.98 14.06 11.02
N THR A 215 32.89 13.64 11.91
CA THR A 215 32.58 12.75 13.03
C THR A 215 33.04 13.40 14.33
N ARG A 216 32.25 13.21 15.40
CA ARG A 216 32.57 13.65 16.77
C ARG A 216 32.16 12.59 17.78
#